data_AF-A0A975Y680-F1
#
_entry.id   AF-A0A975Y680-F1
#
_cell.length_a   1.000
_cell.length_b   1.000
_cell.length_c   1.000
_cell.angle_alpha   90.00
_cell.angle_beta   90.00
_cell.angle_gamma   90.00
#
_symmetry.space_group_name_H-M   'P 1'
#
loop_
_entity.id
_entity.type
_entity.pdbx_description
1 polymer ?
#
loop_
_entity_poly.entity_id
_entity_poly.type
_entity_poly.pdbx_seq_one_letter_code
_entity_poly.pdbx_strand_id
1 'polypeptide(L)'
;MAYRDIILLLHPVIAVIVVFPLIGIIVHRAWQTRQRRLEAKATGKSKISPAVGQEHVQFGRWLTGAVVGIVLLALGNDIFGHIVDEKIWSKNSFQVIFIVVLFLATIAAQALLYKAKDKRWRGIFATLTGMGLVILGCQEGIYRQTDKWYISHYYYGLTAALLMIFSLAILPDIYKDKTNVWRRVHIILNSIALLLFIAQGMSGSKALLEVSLSWQEPYIYKLYEYKCDTQMCTIESPQLSPQR
;
A
#
# COMPACT_ATOMS: atom_id res chain seq x y z
N MET A 1 -9.12 -18.94 16.11
CA MET A 1 -8.22 -18.17 15.21
C MET A 1 -6.91 -17.99 15.95
N ALA A 2 -5.78 -18.38 15.35
CA ALA A 2 -4.49 -18.23 16.01
C ALA A 2 -4.10 -16.75 16.09
N TYR A 3 -3.27 -16.37 17.07
CA TYR A 3 -2.77 -14.99 17.18
C TYR A 3 -2.07 -14.52 15.89
N ARG A 4 -1.34 -15.42 15.21
CA ARG A 4 -0.71 -15.16 13.90
C ARG A 4 -1.72 -14.77 12.82
N ASP A 5 -2.88 -15.43 12.78
CA ASP A 5 -3.95 -15.12 11.82
C ASP A 5 -4.50 -13.71 12.00
N ILE A 6 -4.66 -13.27 13.26
CA ILE A 6 -5.16 -11.92 13.58
C ILE A 6 -4.17 -10.86 13.08
N ILE A 7 -2.87 -11.07 13.29
CA ILE A 7 -1.83 -10.14 12.81
C ILE A 7 -1.83 -10.10 11.28
N LEU A 8 -1.90 -11.26 10.61
CA LEU A 8 -1.94 -11.33 9.15
C LEU A 8 -3.14 -10.54 8.58
N LEU A 9 -4.30 -10.67 9.21
CA LEU A 9 -5.55 -9.99 8.81
C LEU A 9 -5.59 -8.50 9.18
N LEU A 10 -4.63 -7.99 9.95
CA LEU A 10 -4.65 -6.60 10.38
C LEU A 10 -4.48 -5.64 9.19
N HIS A 11 -3.64 -5.99 8.20
CA HIS A 11 -3.49 -5.17 7.00
C HIS A 11 -4.77 -5.11 6.14
N PRO A 12 -5.44 -6.21 5.72
CA PRO A 12 -6.63 -6.10 4.88
C PRO A 12 -7.79 -5.44 5.62
N VAL A 13 -7.93 -5.64 6.93
CA VAL A 13 -8.95 -4.97 7.74
C VAL A 13 -8.75 -3.46 7.73
N ILE A 14 -7.52 -2.98 7.94
CA ILE A 14 -7.21 -1.54 7.85
C ILE A 14 -7.44 -1.02 6.43
N ALA A 15 -7.11 -1.80 5.40
CA ALA A 15 -7.35 -1.40 4.02
C ALA A 15 -8.84 -1.13 3.76
N VAL A 16 -9.71 -2.03 4.22
CA VAL A 16 -11.17 -1.92 4.06
C VAL A 16 -11.75 -0.77 4.87
N ILE A 17 -11.33 -0.58 6.12
CA ILE A 17 -11.92 0.42 7.02
C ILE A 17 -11.39 1.83 6.72
N VAL A 18 -10.14 1.96 6.25
CA VAL A 18 -9.47 3.27 6.12
C VAL A 18 -9.14 3.60 4.66
N VAL A 19 -8.40 2.72 3.98
CA VAL A 19 -7.82 3.06 2.66
C VAL A 19 -8.91 3.13 1.57
N PHE A 20 -9.79 2.14 1.48
CA PHE A 20 -10.83 2.11 0.45
C PHE A 20 -11.84 3.27 0.56
N PRO A 21 -12.36 3.61 1.75
CA PRO A 21 -13.19 4.81 1.91
C PRO A 21 -12.45 6.10 1.50
N LEU A 22 -11.18 6.25 1.88
CA LEU A 22 -10.39 7.42 1.50
C LEU A 22 -10.23 7.55 -0.01
N ILE A 23 -9.98 6.44 -0.72
CA ILE A 23 -9.91 6.42 -2.19
C ILE A 23 -11.23 6.94 -2.78
N GLY A 24 -12.37 6.41 -2.33
CA GLY A 24 -13.69 6.85 -2.79
C GLY A 24 -13.93 8.35 -2.59
N ILE A 25 -13.62 8.86 -1.40
CA ILE A 25 -13.73 10.29 -1.07
C ILE A 25 -12.84 11.14 -1.99
N ILE A 26 -11.58 10.74 -2.18
CA ILE A 26 -10.61 11.52 -2.97
C ILE A 26 -10.98 11.55 -4.44
N VAL A 27 -11.43 10.42 -5.01
CA VAL A 27 -11.90 10.33 -6.40
C VAL A 27 -13.12 11.23 -6.59
N HIS A 28 -14.07 11.18 -5.65
CA HIS A 28 -15.24 12.06 -5.67
C HIS A 28 -14.85 13.55 -5.61
N ARG A 29 -13.94 13.94 -4.70
CA ARG A 29 -13.45 15.32 -4.58
C ARG A 29 -12.63 15.76 -5.79
N ALA A 30 -11.87 14.86 -6.41
CA ALA A 30 -11.15 15.14 -7.66
C ALA A 30 -12.14 15.45 -8.80
N TRP A 31 -13.21 14.65 -8.91
CA TRP A 31 -14.28 14.89 -9.86
C TRP A 31 -14.98 16.23 -9.63
N GLN A 32 -15.41 16.53 -8.41
CA GLN A 32 -16.04 17.81 -8.07
C GLN A 32 -15.11 19.00 -8.35
N THR A 33 -13.82 18.86 -8.04
CA THR A 33 -12.82 19.89 -8.33
C THR A 33 -12.69 20.14 -9.83
N ARG A 34 -12.79 19.10 -10.67
CA ARG A 34 -12.83 19.25 -12.13
C ARG A 34 -14.12 19.91 -12.60
N GLN A 35 -15.28 19.44 -12.13
CA GLN A 35 -16.57 19.97 -12.55
C GLN A 35 -16.71 21.46 -12.20
N ARG A 36 -16.30 21.86 -10.99
CA ARG A 36 -16.29 23.27 -10.58
C ARG A 36 -15.49 24.14 -11.55
N ARG A 37 -14.31 23.69 -12.00
CA ARG A 37 -13.48 24.44 -12.96
C ARG A 37 -14.15 24.58 -14.33
N LEU A 38 -14.82 23.53 -14.80
CA LEU A 38 -15.54 23.55 -16.08
C LEU A 38 -16.75 24.48 -16.02
N GLU A 39 -17.57 24.38 -14.97
CA GLU A 39 -18.72 25.26 -14.75
C GLU A 39 -18.29 26.74 -14.64
N ALA A 40 -17.29 27.02 -13.80
CA ALA A 40 -16.79 28.39 -13.63
C ALA A 40 -16.24 28.97 -14.95
N LYS A 41 -15.63 28.14 -15.80
CA LYS A 41 -15.18 28.57 -17.14
C LYS A 41 -16.35 28.83 -18.09
N ALA A 42 -17.42 28.05 -18.01
CA ALA A 42 -18.56 28.14 -18.92
C ALA A 42 -19.54 29.27 -18.55
N THR A 43 -19.81 29.46 -17.25
CA THR A 43 -20.90 30.34 -16.78
C THR A 43 -20.43 31.42 -15.79
N GLY A 44 -19.14 31.45 -15.44
CA GLY A 44 -18.59 32.38 -14.45
C GLY A 44 -18.93 32.04 -12.99
N LYS A 45 -19.79 31.05 -12.73
CA LYS A 45 -20.21 30.62 -11.38
C LYS A 45 -20.34 29.10 -11.31
N SER A 46 -20.20 28.53 -10.11
CA SER A 46 -20.42 27.10 -9.87
C SER A 46 -21.11 26.91 -8.53
N LYS A 47 -22.05 25.96 -8.48
CA LYS A 47 -22.77 25.59 -7.24
C LYS A 47 -21.93 24.67 -6.34
N ILE A 48 -20.89 24.04 -6.89
CA ILE A 48 -19.97 23.19 -6.13
C ILE A 48 -19.12 24.09 -5.23
N SER A 49 -18.97 23.77 -3.94
CA SER A 49 -18.21 24.59 -2.99
C SER A 49 -16.77 24.90 -3.45
N PRO A 50 -16.21 26.10 -3.19
CA PRO A 50 -14.79 26.38 -3.40
C PRO A 50 -13.85 25.51 -2.57
N ALA A 51 -14.33 24.94 -1.46
CA ALA A 51 -13.51 24.14 -0.54
C ALA A 51 -13.12 22.76 -1.11
N VAL A 52 -13.83 22.24 -2.12
CA VAL A 52 -13.63 20.87 -2.65
C VAL A 52 -12.18 20.58 -3.07
N GLY A 53 -11.47 21.59 -3.56
CA GLY A 53 -10.06 21.45 -3.95
C GLY A 53 -9.12 21.34 -2.74
N GLN A 54 -9.42 22.04 -1.64
CA GLN A 54 -8.66 21.93 -0.39
C GLN A 54 -8.97 20.60 0.31
N GLU A 55 -10.23 20.18 0.32
CA GLU A 55 -10.64 18.88 0.84
C GLU A 55 -9.95 17.74 0.08
N HIS A 56 -9.90 17.79 -1.27
CA HIS A 56 -9.15 16.81 -2.08
C HIS A 56 -7.69 16.69 -1.62
N VAL A 57 -7.02 17.82 -1.36
CA VAL A 57 -5.63 17.82 -0.86
C VAL A 57 -5.53 17.25 0.54
N GLN A 58 -6.42 17.64 1.45
CA GLN A 58 -6.40 17.14 2.83
C GLN A 58 -6.57 15.63 2.87
N PHE A 59 -7.57 15.09 2.16
CA PHE A 59 -7.76 13.65 2.08
C PHE A 59 -6.61 12.98 1.33
N GLY A 60 -6.06 13.58 0.27
CA GLY A 60 -4.87 13.07 -0.42
C GLY A 60 -3.65 12.91 0.50
N ARG A 61 -3.46 13.86 1.43
CA ARG A 61 -2.44 13.75 2.50
C ARG A 61 -2.73 12.57 3.42
N TRP A 62 -3.98 12.36 3.82
CA TRP A 62 -4.35 11.22 4.67
C TRP A 62 -4.19 9.88 3.94
N LEU A 63 -4.61 9.78 2.68
CA LEU A 63 -4.45 8.57 1.87
C LEU A 63 -2.98 8.20 1.73
N THR A 64 -2.10 9.17 1.45
CA THR A 64 -0.66 8.91 1.35
C THR A 64 -0.12 8.30 2.65
N GLY A 65 -0.50 8.86 3.81
CA GLY A 65 -0.06 8.37 5.11
C GLY A 65 -0.62 6.98 5.42
N ALA A 66 -1.90 6.76 5.11
CA ALA A 66 -2.56 5.47 5.31
C ALA A 66 -1.93 4.37 4.44
N VAL A 67 -1.64 4.66 3.17
CA VAL A 67 -1.04 3.72 2.22
C VAL A 67 0.42 3.40 2.57
N VAL A 68 1.22 4.40 2.93
CA VAL A 68 2.59 4.13 3.40
C VAL A 68 2.57 3.35 4.73
N GLY A 69 1.68 3.72 5.65
CA GLY A 69 1.54 3.06 6.94
C GLY A 69 1.13 1.60 6.83
N ILE A 70 0.12 1.28 6.02
CA ILE A 70 -0.32 -0.11 5.81
C ILE A 70 0.73 -0.94 5.08
N VAL A 71 1.49 -0.36 4.14
CA VAL A 71 2.61 -1.07 3.50
C VAL A 71 3.70 -1.40 4.52
N LEU A 72 4.10 -0.45 5.36
CA LEU A 72 5.06 -0.71 6.44
C LEU A 72 4.54 -1.78 7.42
N LEU A 73 3.24 -1.79 7.69
CA LEU A 73 2.62 -2.80 8.54
C LEU A 73 2.70 -4.19 7.92
N ALA A 74 2.34 -4.33 6.64
CA ALA A 74 2.42 -5.60 5.92
C ALA A 74 3.87 -6.10 5.82
N LEU A 75 4.81 -5.23 5.44
CA LEU A 75 6.23 -5.57 5.40
C LEU A 75 6.76 -5.95 6.79
N GLY A 76 6.31 -5.26 7.84
CA GLY A 76 6.69 -5.57 9.21
C GLY A 76 6.23 -6.98 9.62
N ASN A 77 4.97 -7.33 9.34
CA ASN A 77 4.44 -8.67 9.62
C ASN A 77 5.32 -9.76 8.97
N ASP A 78 5.60 -9.62 7.67
CA ASP A 78 6.34 -10.62 6.91
C ASP A 78 7.81 -10.72 7.37
N ILE A 79 8.50 -9.58 7.52
CA ILE A 79 9.92 -9.55 7.90
C ILE A 79 10.11 -10.05 9.34
N PHE A 80 9.32 -9.56 10.29
CA PHE A 80 9.46 -10.00 11.69
C PHE A 80 8.99 -11.43 11.89
N GLY A 81 7.98 -11.89 11.14
CA GLY A 81 7.61 -13.31 11.08
C GLY A 81 8.79 -14.17 10.65
N HIS A 82 9.45 -13.81 9.55
CA HIS A 82 10.63 -14.50 9.05
C HIS A 82 11.82 -14.46 10.03
N ILE A 83 12.08 -13.32 10.67
CA ILE A 83 13.14 -13.19 11.70
C ILE A 83 12.93 -14.16 12.85
N VAL A 84 11.67 -14.32 13.31
CA VAL A 84 11.31 -15.22 14.41
C VAL A 84 11.42 -16.67 13.98
N ASP A 85 10.81 -17.02 12.84
CA ASP A 85 10.73 -18.40 12.36
C ASP A 85 12.14 -18.95 12.01
N GLU A 86 12.99 -18.13 11.39
CA GLU A 86 14.38 -18.51 11.04
C GLU A 86 15.42 -18.20 12.12
N LYS A 87 14.99 -17.70 13.30
CA LYS A 87 15.86 -17.33 14.43
C LYS A 87 17.02 -16.40 14.03
N ILE A 88 16.76 -15.47 13.09
CA ILE A 88 17.79 -14.61 12.49
C ILE A 88 18.53 -13.78 13.52
N TRP A 89 17.88 -13.37 14.61
CA TRP A 89 18.54 -12.63 15.71
C TRP A 89 19.77 -13.35 16.26
N SER A 90 19.69 -14.67 16.41
CA SER A 90 20.81 -15.48 16.92
C SER A 90 21.91 -15.70 15.88
N LYS A 91 21.56 -15.66 14.59
CA LYS A 91 22.48 -15.90 13.46
C LYS A 91 23.19 -14.61 13.02
N ASN A 92 22.46 -13.49 12.99
CA ASN A 92 22.91 -12.20 12.49
C ASN A 92 22.10 -11.05 13.13
N SER A 93 22.46 -10.67 14.35
CA SER A 93 21.80 -9.58 15.09
C SER A 93 21.96 -8.21 14.42
N PHE A 94 23.08 -7.97 13.72
CA PHE A 94 23.32 -6.73 12.99
C PHE A 94 22.25 -6.49 11.92
N GLN A 95 21.89 -7.52 11.14
CA GLN A 95 20.84 -7.43 10.13
C GLN A 95 19.51 -7.00 10.76
N VAL A 96 19.12 -7.59 11.89
CA VAL A 96 17.86 -7.24 12.56
C VAL A 96 17.87 -5.79 13.06
N ILE A 97 18.96 -5.36 13.68
CA ILE A 97 19.13 -3.96 14.14
C ILE A 97 19.04 -3.01 12.94
N PHE A 98 19.72 -3.32 11.84
CA PHE A 98 19.69 -2.52 10.63
C PHE A 98 18.28 -2.39 10.05
N ILE A 99 17.52 -3.49 9.97
CA ILE A 99 16.12 -3.48 9.52
C ILE A 99 15.26 -2.58 10.40
N VAL A 100 15.37 -2.69 11.72
CA VAL A 100 14.62 -1.85 12.68
C VAL A 100 14.95 -0.37 12.48
N VAL A 101 16.24 -0.03 12.36
CA VAL A 101 16.69 1.35 12.08
C VAL A 101 16.12 1.84 10.75
N LEU A 102 16.07 0.99 9.72
CA LEU A 102 15.53 1.35 8.41
C LEU A 102 14.02 1.61 8.45
N PHE A 103 13.24 0.84 9.22
CA PHE A 103 11.83 1.13 9.50
C PHE A 103 11.67 2.52 10.13
N LEU A 104 12.42 2.80 11.21
CA LEU A 104 12.36 4.08 11.91
C LEU A 104 12.77 5.25 11.01
N ALA A 105 13.83 5.09 10.23
CA ALA A 105 14.30 6.09 9.27
C ALA A 105 13.27 6.35 8.17
N THR A 106 12.59 5.32 7.67
CA THR A 106 11.53 5.44 6.66
C THR A 106 10.33 6.22 7.20
N ILE A 107 9.89 5.91 8.42
CA ILE A 107 8.80 6.62 9.11
C ILE A 107 9.19 8.08 9.36
N ALA A 108 10.42 8.33 9.83
CA ALA A 108 10.93 9.67 10.07
C ALA A 108 11.01 10.49 8.77
N ALA A 109 11.51 9.90 7.68
CA ALA A 109 11.56 10.52 6.37
C ALA A 109 10.15 10.90 5.88
N GLN A 110 9.17 10.02 6.03
CA GLN A 110 7.78 10.32 5.67
C GLN A 110 7.22 11.47 6.52
N ALA A 111 7.46 11.47 7.83
CA ALA A 111 7.02 12.55 8.72
C ALA A 111 7.67 13.90 8.35
N LEU A 112 8.96 13.88 7.99
CA LEU A 112 9.68 15.07 7.52
C LEU A 112 9.18 15.55 6.16
N LEU A 113 8.77 14.64 5.26
CA LEU A 113 8.14 14.99 3.98
C LEU A 113 6.87 15.84 4.18
N TYR A 114 6.03 15.51 5.17
CA TYR A 114 4.84 16.33 5.50
C TYR A 114 5.16 17.73 6.00
N LYS A 115 6.35 17.93 6.59
CA LYS A 115 6.81 19.20 7.15
C LYS A 115 7.64 20.02 6.18
N ALA A 116 8.21 19.38 5.15
CA ALA A 116 9.13 20.01 4.21
C ALA A 116 8.43 21.06 3.33
N LYS A 117 8.92 22.31 3.41
CA LYS A 117 8.44 23.43 2.58
C LYS A 117 9.29 23.63 1.32
N ASP A 118 10.60 23.45 1.46
CA ASP A 118 11.56 23.62 0.37
C ASP A 118 11.49 22.47 -0.65
N LYS A 119 11.74 22.77 -1.93
CA LYS A 119 11.67 21.77 -3.02
C LYS A 119 12.74 20.69 -2.89
N ARG A 120 13.97 21.05 -2.50
CA ARG A 120 15.07 20.09 -2.37
C ARG A 120 14.77 19.11 -1.25
N TRP A 121 14.36 19.61 -0.09
CA TRP A 121 14.01 18.76 1.05
C TRP A 121 12.80 17.85 0.80
N ARG A 122 11.76 18.33 0.11
CA ARG A 122 10.65 17.46 -0.33
C ARG A 122 11.14 16.31 -1.21
N GLY A 123 12.01 16.61 -2.17
CA GLY A 123 12.63 15.59 -3.03
C GLY A 123 13.42 14.58 -2.22
N ILE A 124 14.33 15.04 -1.35
CA ILE A 124 15.16 14.19 -0.49
C ILE A 124 14.30 13.27 0.37
N PHE A 125 13.34 13.81 1.12
CA PHE A 125 12.51 12.98 2.01
C PHE A 125 11.57 12.04 1.26
N ALA A 126 11.07 12.43 0.08
CA ALA A 126 10.31 11.54 -0.78
C ALA A 126 11.16 10.38 -1.29
N THR A 127 12.38 10.66 -1.76
CA THR A 127 13.32 9.63 -2.21
C THR A 127 13.73 8.71 -1.05
N LEU A 128 14.07 9.25 0.12
CA LEU A 128 14.44 8.44 1.29
C LEU A 128 13.29 7.55 1.75
N THR A 129 12.05 8.07 1.79
CA THR A 129 10.88 7.26 2.14
C THR A 129 10.68 6.15 1.11
N GLY A 130 10.72 6.48 -0.18
CA GLY A 130 10.53 5.50 -1.25
C GLY A 130 11.63 4.43 -1.26
N MET A 131 12.89 4.82 -1.11
CA MET A 131 14.02 3.89 -0.97
C MET A 131 13.85 2.98 0.25
N GLY A 132 13.44 3.53 1.39
CA GLY A 132 13.15 2.75 2.59
C GLY A 132 12.12 1.66 2.34
N LEU A 133 10.99 1.99 1.69
CA LEU A 133 9.97 1.01 1.31
C LEU A 133 10.51 -0.07 0.36
N VAL A 134 11.30 0.31 -0.64
CA VAL A 134 11.88 -0.65 -1.60
C VAL A 134 12.87 -1.58 -0.92
N ILE A 135 13.80 -1.05 -0.11
CA ILE A 135 14.81 -1.85 0.57
C ILE A 135 14.16 -2.81 1.58
N LEU A 136 13.16 -2.35 2.33
CA LEU A 136 12.37 -3.19 3.23
C LEU A 136 11.59 -4.25 2.44
N GLY A 137 10.96 -3.87 1.33
CA GLY A 137 10.24 -4.81 0.46
C GLY A 137 11.10 -5.88 -0.20
N CYS A 138 12.41 -5.61 -0.33
CA CYS A 138 13.39 -6.56 -0.85
C CYS A 138 13.99 -7.51 0.20
N GLN A 139 13.63 -7.40 1.48
CA GLN A 139 14.11 -8.32 2.52
C GLN A 139 13.61 -9.75 2.30
N GLU A 140 14.31 -10.73 2.85
CA GLU A 140 13.83 -12.11 2.91
C GLU A 140 12.55 -12.22 3.75
N GLY A 141 11.70 -13.20 3.44
CA GLY A 141 10.39 -13.37 4.08
C GLY A 141 9.23 -12.65 3.40
N ILE A 142 9.47 -11.63 2.56
CA ILE A 142 8.39 -10.93 1.85
C ILE A 142 7.83 -11.80 0.71
N TYR A 143 6.51 -12.01 0.71
CA TYR A 143 5.82 -12.71 -0.37
C TYR A 143 5.62 -11.81 -1.61
N ARG A 144 6.62 -11.77 -2.48
CA ARG A 144 6.65 -10.86 -3.64
C ARG A 144 5.98 -11.38 -4.91
N GLN A 145 5.92 -12.70 -5.13
CA GLN A 145 5.52 -13.31 -6.42
C GLN A 145 6.27 -12.69 -7.61
N THR A 146 7.60 -12.69 -7.58
CA THR A 146 8.44 -12.02 -8.60
C THR A 146 8.30 -12.64 -9.99
N ASP A 147 8.10 -13.95 -10.09
CA ASP A 147 7.79 -14.67 -11.33
C ASP A 147 6.46 -14.21 -11.96
N LYS A 148 5.51 -13.78 -11.14
CA LYS A 148 4.19 -13.27 -11.53
C LYS A 148 3.99 -11.80 -11.14
N TRP A 149 5.04 -11.00 -11.28
CA TRP A 149 5.06 -9.59 -10.84
C TRP A 149 3.89 -8.76 -11.39
N TYR A 150 3.42 -9.09 -12.60
CA TYR A 150 2.34 -8.42 -13.31
C TYR A 150 0.94 -8.68 -12.73
N ILE A 151 0.79 -9.57 -11.73
CA ILE A 151 -0.44 -9.77 -10.93
C ILE A 151 -0.16 -9.75 -9.42
N SER A 152 1.04 -9.33 -9.03
CA SER A 152 1.48 -9.39 -7.65
C SER A 152 0.90 -8.27 -6.80
N HIS A 153 0.33 -8.63 -5.65
CA HIS A 153 -0.13 -7.68 -4.66
C HIS A 153 0.98 -6.77 -4.14
N TYR A 154 2.18 -7.33 -3.94
CA TYR A 154 3.37 -6.61 -3.46
C TYR A 154 3.80 -5.51 -4.45
N TYR A 155 4.00 -5.84 -5.74
CA TYR A 155 4.50 -4.87 -6.71
C TYR A 155 3.48 -3.75 -6.98
N TYR A 156 2.19 -4.08 -7.01
CA TYR A 156 1.13 -3.08 -7.14
C TYR A 156 1.08 -2.15 -5.93
N GLY A 157 1.11 -2.70 -4.71
CA GLY A 157 1.08 -1.93 -3.48
C GLY A 157 2.30 -1.03 -3.31
N LEU A 158 3.49 -1.54 -3.58
CA LEU A 158 4.72 -0.75 -3.54
C LEU A 158 4.69 0.39 -4.56
N THR A 159 4.28 0.10 -5.80
CA THR A 159 4.17 1.11 -6.86
C THR A 159 3.14 2.18 -6.49
N ALA A 160 1.97 1.79 -5.97
CA ALA A 160 0.95 2.72 -5.51
C ALA A 160 1.48 3.62 -4.37
N ALA A 161 2.19 3.06 -3.39
CA ALA A 161 2.81 3.83 -2.31
C ALA A 161 3.84 4.84 -2.82
N LEU A 162 4.71 4.45 -3.76
CA LEU A 162 5.68 5.36 -4.39
C LEU A 162 4.98 6.50 -5.14
N LEU A 163 3.90 6.22 -5.86
CA LEU A 163 3.09 7.24 -6.53
C LEU A 163 2.41 8.19 -5.53
N MET A 164 1.94 7.69 -4.38
CA MET A 164 1.38 8.54 -3.32
C MET A 164 2.43 9.45 -2.69
N ILE A 165 3.62 8.92 -2.37
CA ILE A 165 4.76 9.70 -1.87
C ILE A 165 5.13 10.79 -2.88
N PHE A 166 5.22 10.46 -4.16
CA PHE A 166 5.49 11.43 -5.22
C PHE A 166 4.40 12.50 -5.31
N SER A 167 3.13 12.08 -5.27
CA SER A 167 1.96 12.98 -5.31
C SER A 167 2.00 14.00 -4.17
N LEU A 168 2.34 13.57 -2.95
CA LEU A 168 2.56 14.45 -1.80
C LEU A 168 3.75 15.39 -2.01
N ALA A 169 4.86 14.85 -2.54
CA ALA A 169 6.08 15.60 -2.75
C ALA A 169 5.92 16.74 -3.75
N ILE A 170 5.11 16.60 -4.80
CA ILE A 170 4.93 17.63 -5.86
C ILE A 170 3.80 18.63 -5.56
N LEU A 171 3.06 18.46 -4.46
CA LEU A 171 1.85 19.22 -4.17
C LEU A 171 2.03 20.76 -4.32
N PRO A 172 3.04 21.40 -3.68
CA PRO A 172 3.32 22.82 -3.91
C PRO A 172 3.56 23.22 -5.38
N ASP A 173 4.19 22.35 -6.18
CA ASP A 173 4.50 22.63 -7.59
C ASP A 173 3.22 22.65 -8.45
N ILE A 174 2.19 21.86 -8.11
CA ILE A 174 0.88 21.88 -8.78
C ILE A 174 0.21 23.27 -8.67
N TYR A 175 0.41 23.98 -7.56
CA TYR A 175 -0.18 25.30 -7.32
C TYR A 175 0.66 26.46 -7.86
N LYS A 176 1.98 26.33 -7.80
CA LYS A 176 2.91 27.36 -8.28
C LYS A 176 3.01 27.37 -9.81
N ASP A 177 2.83 26.23 -10.44
CA ASP A 177 2.93 26.08 -11.89
C ASP A 177 1.70 26.65 -12.63
N LYS A 178 1.93 27.74 -13.37
CA LYS A 178 0.92 28.40 -14.20
C LYS A 178 0.68 27.70 -15.53
N THR A 179 1.61 26.85 -15.98
CA THR A 179 1.51 26.10 -17.25
C THR A 179 0.65 24.83 -17.13
N ASN A 180 0.23 24.48 -15.91
CA ASN A 180 -0.52 23.25 -15.59
C ASN A 180 0.20 21.93 -15.94
N VAL A 181 1.51 21.95 -16.19
CA VAL A 181 2.33 20.75 -16.40
C VAL A 181 2.23 19.83 -15.19
N TRP A 182 2.51 20.32 -13.98
CA TRP A 182 2.48 19.50 -12.77
C TRP A 182 1.09 18.97 -12.43
N ARG A 183 0.05 19.74 -12.77
CA ARG A 183 -1.34 19.30 -12.66
C ARG A 183 -1.63 18.12 -13.60
N ARG A 184 -1.18 18.18 -14.86
CA ARG A 184 -1.34 17.08 -15.83
C ARG A 184 -0.59 15.83 -15.37
N VAL A 185 0.66 15.99 -14.94
CA VAL A 185 1.47 14.90 -14.36
C VAL A 185 0.75 14.25 -13.19
N HIS A 186 0.26 15.05 -12.23
CA HIS A 186 -0.50 14.55 -11.10
C HIS A 186 -1.75 13.77 -11.53
N ILE A 187 -2.54 14.29 -12.48
CA ILE A 187 -3.75 13.61 -12.97
C ILE A 187 -3.39 12.26 -13.61
N ILE A 188 -2.41 12.23 -14.51
CA ILE A 188 -2.00 10.99 -15.20
C ILE A 188 -1.53 9.94 -14.18
N LEU A 189 -0.61 10.32 -13.29
CA LEU A 189 -0.04 9.39 -12.33
C LEU A 189 -1.06 8.92 -11.29
N ASN A 190 -1.99 9.77 -10.84
CA ASN A 190 -3.03 9.36 -9.90
C ASN A 190 -4.15 8.54 -10.56
N SER A 191 -4.37 8.70 -11.87
CA SER A 191 -5.21 7.76 -12.63
C SER A 191 -4.58 6.37 -12.68
N ILE A 192 -3.26 6.28 -12.89
CA ILE A 192 -2.53 5.01 -12.80
C ILE A 192 -2.63 4.45 -11.38
N ALA A 193 -2.42 5.27 -10.35
CA ALA A 193 -2.54 4.83 -8.96
C ALA A 193 -3.94 4.31 -8.62
N LEU A 194 -5.01 4.95 -9.14
CA LEU A 194 -6.38 4.47 -8.97
C LEU A 194 -6.58 3.07 -9.57
N LEU A 195 -6.04 2.82 -10.77
CA LEU A 195 -6.08 1.49 -11.38
C LEU A 195 -5.30 0.46 -10.55
N LEU A 196 -4.14 0.83 -10.00
CA LEU A 196 -3.37 -0.03 -9.09
C LEU A 196 -4.16 -0.35 -7.82
N PHE A 197 -4.87 0.61 -7.22
CA PHE A 197 -5.70 0.34 -6.04
C PHE A 197 -6.86 -0.61 -6.34
N ILE A 198 -7.51 -0.47 -7.50
CA ILE A 198 -8.55 -1.41 -7.94
C ILE A 198 -7.94 -2.81 -8.11
N ALA A 199 -6.80 -2.89 -8.79
CA ALA A 199 -6.08 -4.14 -9.00
C ALA A 199 -5.62 -4.78 -7.68
N GLN A 200 -5.24 -3.97 -6.67
CA GLN A 200 -4.91 -4.46 -5.32
C GLN A 200 -6.11 -5.09 -4.60
N GLY A 201 -7.34 -4.60 -4.82
CA GLY A 201 -8.53 -5.25 -4.27
C GLY A 201 -8.67 -6.70 -4.76
N MET A 202 -8.35 -6.93 -6.04
CA MET A 202 -8.37 -8.27 -6.65
C MET A 202 -7.16 -9.11 -6.22
N SER A 203 -5.95 -8.56 -6.36
CA SER A 203 -4.71 -9.31 -6.05
C SER A 203 -4.54 -9.57 -4.56
N GLY A 204 -5.06 -8.70 -3.68
CA GLY A 204 -5.07 -8.92 -2.24
C GLY A 204 -6.02 -10.05 -1.84
N SER A 205 -7.19 -10.11 -2.46
CA SER A 205 -8.13 -11.23 -2.24
C SER A 205 -7.53 -12.56 -2.70
N LYS A 206 -6.83 -12.57 -3.84
CA LYS A 206 -6.04 -13.74 -4.30
C LYS A 206 -4.93 -14.08 -3.31
N ALA A 207 -4.17 -13.09 -2.83
CA ALA A 207 -3.06 -13.31 -1.91
C ALA A 207 -3.52 -13.94 -0.58
N LEU A 208 -4.71 -13.61 -0.07
CA LEU A 208 -5.28 -14.27 1.12
C LEU A 208 -5.63 -15.75 0.91
N LEU A 209 -5.73 -16.21 -0.34
CA LEU A 209 -5.91 -17.63 -0.66
C LEU A 209 -4.56 -18.35 -0.83
N GLU A 210 -3.46 -17.61 -0.98
CA GLU A 210 -2.11 -18.16 -1.20
C GLU A 210 -1.25 -18.08 0.07
N VAL A 211 -1.39 -17.01 0.85
CA VAL A 211 -0.78 -16.84 2.18
C VAL A 211 -1.77 -17.35 3.21
N SER A 212 -1.67 -18.64 3.51
CA SER A 212 -2.67 -19.37 4.29
C SER A 212 -2.77 -18.88 5.73
N LEU A 213 -4.00 -18.69 6.20
CA LEU A 213 -4.28 -18.68 7.64
C LEU A 213 -3.98 -20.07 8.23
N SER A 214 -3.69 -20.14 9.52
CA SER A 214 -3.32 -21.39 10.20
C SER A 214 -4.33 -22.53 10.02
N TRP A 215 -5.62 -22.21 9.88
CA TRP A 215 -6.67 -23.19 9.61
C TRP A 215 -6.76 -23.64 8.14
N GLN A 216 -6.27 -22.81 7.20
CA GLN A 216 -6.23 -23.12 5.76
C GLN A 216 -4.97 -23.88 5.35
N GLU A 217 -3.87 -23.67 6.09
CA GLU A 217 -2.54 -24.20 5.78
C GLU A 217 -2.54 -25.72 5.49
N PRO A 218 -3.21 -26.59 6.28
CA PRO A 218 -3.24 -28.03 5.99
C PRO A 218 -3.97 -28.39 4.68
N TYR A 219 -4.98 -27.60 4.30
CA TYR A 219 -5.74 -27.82 3.06
C TYR A 219 -4.98 -27.31 1.84
N ILE A 220 -4.37 -26.13 1.94
CA ILE A 220 -3.57 -25.53 0.87
C ILE A 220 -2.34 -26.39 0.58
N TYR A 221 -1.67 -26.90 1.62
CA TYR A 221 -0.56 -27.83 1.46
C TYR A 221 -0.97 -29.07 0.64
N LYS A 222 -2.09 -29.72 1.00
CA LYS A 222 -2.63 -30.89 0.28
C LYS A 222 -3.03 -30.56 -1.16
N LEU A 223 -3.60 -29.37 -1.42
CA LEU A 223 -3.94 -28.92 -2.79
C LEU A 223 -2.70 -28.91 -3.69
N TYR A 224 -1.58 -28.37 -3.19
CA TYR A 224 -0.34 -28.32 -3.94
C TYR A 224 0.37 -29.68 -4.01
N GLU A 225 0.35 -30.46 -2.93
CA GLU A 225 0.91 -31.82 -2.89
C GLU A 225 0.26 -32.71 -3.97
N TYR A 226 -1.06 -32.63 -4.10
CA TYR A 226 -1.82 -33.41 -5.09
C TYR A 226 -1.96 -32.72 -6.46
N LYS A 227 -1.30 -31.57 -6.68
CA LYS A 227 -1.34 -30.79 -7.93
C LYS A 227 -2.76 -30.51 -8.42
N CYS A 228 -3.66 -30.22 -7.48
CA CYS A 228 -5.08 -30.00 -7.74
C CYS A 228 -5.37 -28.80 -8.68
N ASP A 229 -4.37 -27.95 -8.91
CA ASP A 229 -4.39 -26.86 -9.88
C ASP A 229 -4.29 -27.34 -11.34
N THR A 230 -3.84 -28.58 -11.57
CA THR A 230 -3.63 -29.17 -12.89
C THR A 230 -4.42 -30.45 -13.15
N GLN A 231 -4.96 -31.08 -12.10
CA GLN A 231 -5.75 -32.30 -12.19
C GLN A 231 -6.88 -32.32 -11.15
N MET A 232 -7.99 -32.99 -11.46
CA MET A 232 -9.08 -33.16 -10.49
C MET A 232 -8.59 -33.95 -9.28
N CYS A 233 -8.87 -33.46 -8.09
CA CYS A 233 -8.54 -34.11 -6.84
C CYS A 233 -9.69 -33.95 -5.83
N THR A 234 -9.75 -34.85 -4.86
CA THR A 234 -10.67 -34.76 -3.72
C THR A 234 -9.83 -34.63 -2.46
N ILE A 235 -10.04 -33.56 -1.69
CA ILE A 235 -9.38 -33.38 -0.39
C ILE A 235 -10.41 -33.66 0.69
N GLU A 236 -10.17 -34.74 1.44
CA GLU A 236 -10.92 -35.01 2.66
C GLU A 236 -10.53 -34.02 3.75
N SER A 237 -11.53 -33.47 4.44
CA SER A 237 -11.27 -32.64 5.61
C SER A 237 -10.51 -33.45 6.66
N PRO A 238 -9.38 -32.95 7.20
CA PRO A 238 -8.82 -33.54 8.39
C PRO A 238 -9.92 -33.60 9.46
N GLN A 239 -10.04 -34.74 10.15
CA GLN A 239 -10.90 -34.83 11.32
C GLN A 239 -10.40 -33.78 12.33
N LEU A 240 -11.21 -32.76 12.59
CA LEU A 240 -10.98 -31.81 13.68
C LEU A 240 -10.86 -32.62 14.97
N SER A 241 -9.64 -32.85 15.44
CA SER A 241 -9.41 -33.44 16.74
C SER A 241 -10.06 -32.49 17.76
N PRO A 242 -10.94 -32.96 18.67
CA PRO A 242 -11.49 -32.09 19.68
C PRO A 242 -10.32 -31.57 20.52
N GLN A 243 -10.07 -30.27 20.43
CA GLN A 243 -9.07 -29.59 21.26
C GLN A 243 -9.49 -29.78 22.73
N ARG A 244 -8.64 -30.47 23.51
CA ARG A 244 -8.70 -30.45 24.98
C ARG A 244 -8.03 -29.19 25.50
#